data_AF-A0A5A7NHA6-F1
#
_entry.id   AF-A0A5A7NHA6-F1
#
_cell.length_a   1.000
_cell.length_b   1.000
_cell.length_c   1.000
_cell.angle_alpha   90.00
_cell.angle_beta   90.00
_cell.angle_gamma   90.00
#
_symmetry.space_group_name_H-M   'P 1'
#
loop_
_entity.id
_entity.type
_entity.pdbx_description
1 polymer ?
#
loop_
_entity_poly.entity_id
_entity_poly.type
_entity_poly.pdbx_seq_one_letter_code
_entity_poly.pdbx_strand_id
1 'polypeptide(L)'
;MAQDIIDSTNPDYVMRRIRELYISDSTVTLVMLGRCTWARRYVDWEIQASLRAPQGGLPNGLLAIKLPTFPENGIFPERLNTNLLSLEKKNAGYDCYARWLSYPQSSDALWAAIEEAFQHRRTHARWIDNPRDRFGYNRQCG
;
A
#
# COMPACT_ATOMS: atom_id res chain seq x y z
N MET A 1 4.12 -22.84 -10.83
CA MET A 1 4.31 -21.72 -11.78
C MET A 1 4.49 -20.35 -11.11
N ALA A 2 4.21 -20.16 -9.82
CA ALA A 2 4.43 -18.87 -9.13
C ALA A 2 5.89 -18.64 -8.65
N GLN A 3 6.70 -19.70 -8.53
CA GLN A 3 8.08 -19.62 -8.02
C GLN A 3 9.03 -18.83 -8.94
N ASP A 4 8.89 -18.93 -10.27
CA ASP A 4 9.81 -18.27 -11.22
C ASP A 4 9.68 -16.72 -11.26
N ILE A 5 8.60 -16.15 -10.72
CA ILE A 5 8.40 -14.69 -10.68
C ILE A 5 9.24 -14.05 -9.56
N ILE A 6 9.50 -14.81 -8.48
CA ILE A 6 10.17 -14.32 -7.26
C ILE A 6 11.70 -14.33 -7.41
N ASP A 7 12.24 -15.16 -8.30
CA ASP A 7 13.69 -15.32 -8.52
C ASP A 7 14.29 -14.36 -9.57
N SER A 8 13.50 -13.43 -10.13
CA SER A 8 14.01 -12.44 -11.09
C SER A 8 14.55 -11.18 -10.40
N THR A 9 15.77 -10.78 -10.76
CA THR A 9 16.39 -9.53 -10.31
C THR A 9 15.99 -8.31 -11.15
N ASN A 10 15.24 -8.51 -12.24
CA ASN A 10 14.77 -7.43 -13.11
C ASN A 10 13.46 -6.83 -12.56
N PRO A 11 13.50 -5.61 -11.99
CA PRO A 11 12.35 -5.01 -11.33
C PRO A 11 11.17 -4.76 -12.28
N ASP A 12 11.42 -4.39 -13.54
CA ASP A 12 10.34 -4.08 -14.47
C ASP A 12 9.62 -5.33 -14.97
N TYR A 13 10.35 -6.45 -15.09
CA TYR A 13 9.76 -7.75 -15.43
C TYR A 13 8.86 -8.29 -14.30
N VAL A 14 9.34 -8.23 -13.06
CA VAL A 14 8.58 -8.64 -11.86
C VAL A 14 7.32 -7.79 -11.72
N MET A 15 7.45 -6.46 -11.85
CA MET A 15 6.31 -5.55 -11.73
C MET A 15 5.28 -5.70 -12.84
N ARG A 16 5.70 -6.02 -14.07
CA ARG A 16 4.77 -6.33 -15.15
C ARG A 16 3.97 -7.61 -14.84
N ARG A 17 4.63 -8.67 -14.38
CA ARG A 17 3.94 -9.94 -14.07
C ARG A 17 3.01 -9.86 -12.87
N ILE A 18 3.40 -9.13 -11.82
CA ILE A 18 2.52 -8.84 -10.68
C ILE A 18 1.27 -8.09 -11.15
N ARG A 19 1.44 -7.09 -12.02
CA ARG A 19 0.31 -6.33 -12.58
C ARG A 19 -0.67 -7.19 -13.38
N GLU A 20 -0.14 -8.05 -14.24
CA GLU A 20 -0.93 -8.91 -15.14
C GLU A 20 -1.64 -10.06 -14.42
N LEU A 21 -1.05 -10.59 -13.34
CA LEU A 21 -1.58 -11.79 -12.66
C LEU A 21 -2.43 -11.48 -11.41
N TYR A 22 -2.20 -10.34 -10.75
CA TYR A 22 -2.77 -10.09 -9.42
C TYR A 22 -3.44 -8.72 -9.25
N ILE A 23 -3.08 -7.69 -10.04
CA ILE A 23 -3.54 -6.31 -9.80
C ILE A 23 -4.64 -5.85 -10.76
N SER A 24 -4.72 -6.34 -12.01
CA SER A 24 -5.61 -5.80 -13.05
C SER A 24 -7.10 -5.77 -12.69
N ASP A 25 -7.60 -6.73 -11.89
CA ASP A 25 -8.99 -6.79 -11.42
C ASP A 25 -9.15 -6.40 -9.93
N SER A 26 -8.04 -6.06 -9.25
CA SER A 26 -8.07 -5.67 -7.85
C SER A 26 -8.51 -4.21 -7.71
N THR A 27 -9.37 -3.91 -6.73
CA THR A 27 -9.88 -2.55 -6.50
C THR A 27 -9.29 -1.91 -5.27
N VAL A 28 -8.85 -2.71 -4.29
CA VAL A 28 -8.22 -2.27 -3.05
C VAL A 28 -6.99 -3.14 -2.79
N THR A 29 -5.89 -2.50 -2.40
CA THR A 29 -4.66 -3.17 -1.95
C THR A 29 -4.59 -3.11 -0.44
N LEU A 30 -4.54 -4.29 0.18
CA LEU A 30 -4.36 -4.47 1.62
C LEU A 30 -2.88 -4.67 1.94
N VAL A 31 -2.31 -3.78 2.75
CA VAL A 31 -0.92 -3.88 3.22
C VAL A 31 -0.91 -4.44 4.64
N MET A 32 -0.52 -5.70 4.78
CA MET A 32 -0.41 -6.37 6.08
C MET A 32 0.91 -6.01 6.76
N LEU A 33 0.84 -5.18 7.80
CA LEU A 33 1.99 -4.64 8.51
C LEU A 33 2.37 -5.53 9.69
N GLY A 34 3.48 -6.24 9.58
CA GLY A 34 4.16 -6.89 10.69
C GLY A 34 5.49 -6.20 11.01
N ARG A 35 6.24 -6.75 11.96
CA ARG A 35 7.50 -6.18 12.47
C ARG A 35 8.47 -5.67 11.40
N CYS A 36 8.69 -6.44 10.34
CA CYS A 36 9.71 -6.14 9.32
C CYS A 36 9.12 -5.73 7.96
N THR A 37 7.81 -5.52 7.85
CA THR A 37 7.16 -5.22 6.55
C THR A 37 7.73 -3.94 5.92
N TRP A 38 8.04 -2.93 6.73
CA TRP A 38 8.62 -1.65 6.30
C TRP A 38 9.96 -1.76 5.57
N ALA A 39 10.71 -2.83 5.85
CA ALA A 39 12.06 -3.01 5.31
C ALA A 39 12.07 -3.72 3.94
N ARG A 40 10.91 -4.18 3.45
CA ARG A 40 10.79 -4.99 2.23
C ARG A 40 10.57 -4.11 1.00
N ARG A 41 11.49 -4.16 0.03
CA ARG A 41 11.40 -3.41 -1.24
C ARG A 41 10.17 -3.79 -2.06
N TYR A 42 9.78 -5.06 -2.05
CA TYR A 42 8.63 -5.54 -2.82
C TYR A 42 7.32 -4.93 -2.30
N VAL A 43 7.23 -4.64 -1.00
CA VAL A 43 6.06 -3.94 -0.44
C VAL A 43 5.95 -2.53 -1.01
N ASP A 44 7.07 -1.80 -1.11
CA ASP A 44 7.10 -0.48 -1.73
C ASP A 44 6.70 -0.53 -3.22
N TRP A 45 7.17 -1.53 -3.96
CA TRP A 45 6.86 -1.64 -5.38
C TRP A 45 5.39 -2.01 -5.63
N GLU A 46 4.83 -2.91 -4.81
CA GLU A 46 3.40 -3.25 -4.83
C GLU A 46 2.56 -1.99 -4.55
N ILE A 47 2.88 -1.24 -3.50
CA ILE A 47 2.21 0.04 -3.20
C ILE A 47 2.36 1.03 -4.38
N GLN A 48 3.56 1.11 -4.97
CA GLN A 48 3.79 1.97 -6.14
C GLN A 48 2.87 1.59 -7.30
N ALA A 49 2.71 0.29 -7.58
CA ALA A 49 1.82 -0.18 -8.64
C ALA A 49 0.35 0.10 -8.32
N SER A 50 -0.10 -0.16 -7.09
CA SER A 50 -1.47 0.11 -6.64
C SER A 50 -1.87 1.57 -6.75
N LEU A 51 -0.94 2.49 -6.48
CA LEU A 51 -1.18 3.93 -6.56
C LEU A 51 -1.14 4.49 -8.00
N ARG A 52 -0.77 3.69 -9.01
CA ARG A 52 -0.80 4.13 -10.41
C ARG A 52 -2.14 3.81 -11.03
N ALA A 53 -2.83 4.84 -11.52
CA ALA A 53 -4.00 4.66 -12.37
C ALA A 53 -3.58 4.04 -13.72
N PRO A 54 -4.17 2.91 -14.16
CA PRO A 54 -3.99 2.44 -15.52
C PRO A 54 -4.66 3.40 -16.52
N GLN A 55 -4.32 3.32 -17.81
CA GLN A 55 -4.94 4.18 -18.82
C GLN A 55 -6.47 4.02 -18.80
N GLY A 56 -7.17 5.11 -18.52
CA GLY A 56 -8.64 5.14 -18.43
C GLY A 56 -9.23 4.50 -17.16
N GLY A 57 -8.41 4.08 -16.19
CA GLY A 57 -8.86 3.46 -14.95
C GLY A 57 -8.58 4.29 -13.70
N LEU A 58 -8.96 3.74 -12.55
CA LEU A 58 -8.72 4.32 -11.23
C LEU A 58 -7.55 3.61 -10.55
N PRO A 59 -6.76 4.32 -9.72
CA PRO A 59 -5.81 3.65 -8.83
C PRO A 59 -6.56 2.72 -7.87
N ASN A 60 -5.84 1.79 -7.24
CA ASN A 60 -6.41 0.95 -6.20
C ASN A 60 -6.56 1.74 -4.90
N GLY A 61 -7.61 1.44 -4.14
CA GLY A 61 -7.71 1.91 -2.75
C GLY A 61 -6.53 1.35 -1.95
N LEU A 62 -6.05 2.08 -0.95
CA LEU A 62 -4.91 1.65 -0.15
C LEU A 62 -5.29 1.59 1.33
N LEU A 63 -5.36 0.38 1.87
CA LEU A 63 -5.65 0.12 3.28
C LEU A 63 -4.50 -0.67 3.90
N ALA A 64 -3.98 -0.20 5.03
CA ALA A 64 -3.01 -0.94 5.81
C ALA A 64 -3.64 -1.56 7.06
N ILE A 65 -3.25 -2.79 7.40
CA ILE A 65 -3.72 -3.47 8.61
C ILE A 65 -2.50 -3.81 9.45
N LYS A 66 -2.48 -3.32 10.69
CA LYS A 66 -1.47 -3.71 11.67
C LYS A 66 -1.76 -5.13 12.14
N LEU A 67 -0.85 -6.05 11.86
CA LEU A 67 -0.88 -7.39 12.43
C LEU A 67 -0.57 -7.34 13.93
N PRO A 68 -0.92 -8.38 14.71
CA PRO A 68 -0.55 -8.46 16.13
C PRO A 68 0.97 -8.38 16.37
N THR A 69 1.78 -8.69 15.36
CA THR A 69 3.25 -8.60 15.41
C THR A 69 3.79 -7.21 15.07
N PHE A 70 2.93 -6.25 14.72
CA PHE A 70 3.33 -4.86 14.50
C PHE A 70 3.67 -4.20 15.84
N PRO A 71 4.87 -3.62 16.00
CA PRO A 71 5.24 -2.97 17.25
C PRO A 71 4.43 -1.69 17.47
N GLU A 72 4.24 -1.30 18.74
CA GLU A 72 3.48 -0.09 19.11
C GLU A 72 4.05 1.17 18.44
N ASN A 73 5.38 1.31 18.44
CA ASN A 73 6.13 2.35 17.73
C ASN A 73 6.66 1.85 16.37
N GLY A 74 5.89 0.98 15.71
CA GLY A 74 6.28 0.38 14.45
C GLY A 74 6.34 1.36 13.29
N ILE A 75 7.26 1.09 12.37
CA ILE A 75 7.50 1.92 11.19
C ILE A 75 6.57 1.45 10.07
N PHE A 76 5.91 2.40 9.39
CA PHE A 76 5.20 2.12 8.15
C PHE A 76 6.18 2.11 6.97
N PRO A 77 5.95 1.28 5.93
CA PRO A 77 6.62 1.45 4.65
C PRO A 77 6.55 2.90 4.18
N GLU A 78 7.67 3.45 3.69
CA GLU A 78 7.80 4.89 3.43
C GLU A 78 6.71 5.43 2.49
N ARG A 79 6.46 4.73 1.37
CA ARG A 79 5.42 5.11 0.40
C ARG A 79 3.99 4.96 0.93
N LEU A 80 3.75 4.03 1.86
CA LEU A 80 2.47 4.02 2.57
C LEU A 80 2.37 5.27 3.45
N ASN A 81 3.42 5.59 4.19
CA ASN A 81 3.44 6.69 5.14
C ASN A 81 3.20 8.06 4.48
N THR A 82 3.72 8.29 3.27
CA THR A 82 3.46 9.55 2.52
C THR A 82 1.99 9.72 2.14
N ASN A 83 1.26 8.61 2.00
CA ASN A 83 -0.17 8.57 1.69
C ASN A 83 -1.08 8.49 2.93
N LEU A 84 -0.51 8.50 4.15
CA LEU A 84 -1.26 8.53 5.41
C LEU A 84 -1.40 9.95 5.94
N LEU A 85 -2.47 10.16 6.72
CA LEU A 85 -2.73 11.44 7.37
C LEU A 85 -1.72 11.68 8.50
N SER A 86 -0.84 12.67 8.33
CA SER A 86 0.01 13.18 9.40
C SER A 86 -0.73 14.23 10.24
N LEU A 87 -0.25 14.48 11.47
CA LEU A 87 -0.79 15.55 12.32
C LEU A 87 -0.68 16.92 11.64
N GLU A 88 0.43 17.17 10.93
CA GLU A 88 0.64 18.39 10.17
C GLU A 88 -0.42 18.57 9.07
N LYS A 89 -0.64 17.53 8.24
CA LYS A 89 -1.66 17.55 7.18
C LYS A 89 -3.06 17.75 7.78
N LYS A 90 -3.37 17.06 8.88
CA LYS A 90 -4.64 17.21 9.60
C LYS A 90 -4.85 18.63 10.11
N ASN A 91 -3.85 19.23 10.76
CA ASN A 91 -3.92 20.59 11.30
C ASN A 91 -4.07 21.65 10.20
N ALA A 92 -3.53 21.37 9.01
CA ALA A 92 -3.69 22.22 7.84
C ALA A 92 -4.99 21.92 7.04
N GLY A 93 -5.89 21.08 7.57
CA GLY A 93 -7.21 20.80 6.96
C GLY A 93 -7.17 19.86 5.76
N TYR A 94 -6.06 19.14 5.54
CA TYR A 94 -5.94 18.16 4.48
C TYR A 94 -6.46 16.77 4.91
N ASP A 95 -6.88 15.98 3.93
CA ASP A 95 -7.04 14.53 4.04
C ASP A 95 -5.91 13.81 3.27
N CYS A 96 -5.92 12.49 3.24
CA CYS A 96 -4.92 11.62 2.65
C CYS A 96 -5.57 10.42 1.98
N TYR A 97 -4.85 9.84 1.03
CA TYR A 97 -5.39 8.77 0.19
C TYR A 97 -5.61 7.46 0.97
N ALA A 98 -4.62 7.06 1.77
CA ALA A 98 -4.61 5.77 2.45
C ALA A 98 -5.23 5.85 3.85
N ARG A 99 -5.69 4.69 4.32
CA ARG A 99 -6.12 4.48 5.70
C ARG A 99 -5.33 3.34 6.34
N TRP A 100 -5.32 3.31 7.67
CA TRP A 100 -4.81 2.16 8.41
C TRP A 100 -5.80 1.76 9.50
N LEU A 101 -5.81 0.47 9.82
CA LEU A 101 -6.61 -0.13 10.86
C LEU A 101 -5.71 -0.97 11.78
N SER A 102 -5.99 -0.97 13.08
CA SER A 102 -5.47 -2.01 13.98
C SER A 102 -6.01 -3.38 13.56
N TYR A 103 -5.47 -4.48 14.09
CA TYR A 103 -6.00 -5.79 13.71
C TYR A 103 -7.51 -5.88 14.01
N PRO A 104 -8.38 -6.08 12.99
CA PRO A 104 -9.82 -5.99 13.17
C PRO A 104 -10.31 -7.09 14.09
N GLN A 105 -11.26 -6.75 14.98
CA GLN A 105 -11.91 -7.70 15.88
C GLN A 105 -13.27 -8.19 15.35
N SER A 106 -13.75 -7.64 14.24
CA SER A 106 -15.00 -8.02 13.59
C SER A 106 -14.92 -7.88 12.07
N SER A 107 -15.78 -8.63 11.37
CA SER A 107 -15.97 -8.51 9.92
C SER A 107 -16.46 -7.11 9.51
N ASP A 108 -17.31 -6.49 10.33
CA ASP A 108 -17.93 -5.21 10.00
C ASP A 108 -16.92 -4.07 9.99
N ALA A 109 -15.98 -4.06 10.95
CA ALA A 109 -14.90 -3.09 10.99
C ALA A 109 -13.96 -3.23 9.79
N LEU A 110 -13.64 -4.46 9.41
CA LEU A 110 -12.84 -4.73 8.21
C LEU A 110 -13.56 -4.30 6.94
N TRP A 111 -14.85 -4.64 6.81
CA TRP A 111 -15.69 -4.27 5.67
C TRP A 111 -15.77 -2.76 5.51
N ALA A 112 -16.07 -2.02 6.58
CA ALA A 112 -16.17 -0.57 6.55
C ALA A 112 -14.86 0.09 6.10
N ALA A 113 -13.70 -0.40 6.58
CA ALA A 113 -12.40 0.10 6.18
C ALA A 113 -12.07 -0.20 4.71
N ILE A 114 -12.46 -1.38 4.21
CA ILE A 114 -12.28 -1.73 2.79
C ILE A 114 -13.17 -0.85 1.91
N GLU A 115 -14.43 -0.65 2.30
CA GLU A 115 -15.37 0.21 1.57
C GLU A 115 -14.88 1.66 1.54
N GLU A 116 -14.39 2.21 2.66
CA GLU A 116 -13.79 3.54 2.70
C GLU A 116 -12.60 3.65 1.72
N ALA A 117 -11.67 2.69 1.78
CA ALA A 117 -10.52 2.67 0.87
C ALA A 117 -10.94 2.52 -0.60
N PHE A 118 -12.00 1.76 -0.88
CA PHE A 118 -12.58 1.64 -2.22
C PHE A 118 -13.14 2.97 -2.74
N GLN A 119 -13.86 3.72 -1.91
CA GLN A 119 -14.39 5.04 -2.29
C GLN A 119 -13.29 6.06 -2.55
N HIS A 120 -12.18 5.98 -1.80
CA HIS A 120 -11.04 6.90 -1.92
C HIS A 120 -10.36 6.89 -3.29
N ARG A 121 -10.50 5.79 -4.04
CA ARG A 121 -10.07 5.69 -5.44
C ARG A 121 -10.58 6.85 -6.29
N ARG A 122 -11.76 7.38 -5.95
CA ARG A 122 -12.40 8.51 -6.65
C ARG A 122 -12.30 9.80 -5.83
N THR A 123 -12.67 9.73 -4.56
CA THR A 123 -12.82 10.93 -3.73
C THR A 123 -11.49 11.52 -3.28
N HIS A 124 -10.43 10.71 -3.22
CA HIS A 124 -9.15 11.12 -2.65
C HIS A 124 -7.94 11.04 -3.60
N ALA A 125 -8.15 10.78 -4.88
CA ALA A 125 -7.08 10.61 -5.86
C ALA A 125 -6.08 11.79 -5.91
N ARG A 126 -6.55 13.02 -5.59
CA ARG A 126 -5.70 14.22 -5.53
C ARG A 126 -4.64 14.21 -4.43
N TRP A 127 -4.77 13.34 -3.43
CA TRP A 127 -3.82 13.22 -2.31
C TRP A 127 -2.86 12.03 -2.46
N ILE A 128 -2.83 11.40 -3.64
CA ILE A 128 -1.84 10.36 -3.94
C ILE A 128 -0.45 10.97 -4.04
N ASP A 129 0.47 10.43 -3.25
CA ASP A 129 1.90 10.72 -3.35
C ASP A 129 2.63 9.46 -3.81
N ASN A 130 3.11 9.45 -5.06
CA ASN A 130 3.72 8.27 -5.66
C ASN A 130 4.91 8.60 -6.58
N PRO A 131 6.08 8.98 -6.01
CA PRO A 131 7.27 9.32 -6.78
C PRO A 131 7.76 8.12 -7.62
N ARG A 132 8.41 8.41 -8.76
CA ARG A 132 8.91 7.38 -9.68
C ARG A 132 10.04 6.55 -9.07
N ASP A 133 10.83 7.15 -8.18
CA ASP A 133 11.92 6.49 -7.50
C ASP A 133 11.43 5.28 -6.70
N ARG A 134 12.18 4.19 -6.77
CA ARG A 134 11.86 2.91 -6.13
C ARG A 134 12.92 2.59 -5.08
N PHE A 135 12.53 1.87 -4.03
CA PHE A 135 13.55 1.25 -3.19
C PHE A 135 14.33 0.20 -3.98
N GLY A 136 15.62 0.46 -4.20
CA GLY A 136 16.52 -0.47 -4.88
C GLY A 136 16.83 -1.72 -4.04
N TYR A 137 16.86 -1.59 -2.71
CA TYR A 137 17.32 -2.62 -1.78
C TYR A 137 16.40 -2.75 -0.56
N ASN A 138 16.33 -3.96 0.00
CA ASN A 138 15.71 -4.16 1.31
C ASN A 138 16.53 -3.43 2.39
N ARG A 139 15.86 -2.86 3.39
CA ARG A 139 16.53 -2.34 4.59
C ARG A 139 16.76 -3.49 5.59
N GLN A 140 17.64 -3.29 6.57
CA GLN A 140 17.81 -4.25 7.66
C GLN A 140 16.68 -4.08 8.68
N CYS A 141 16.07 -5.19 9.10
CA CYS A 141 15.14 -5.21 10.21
C CYS A 141 15.93 -5.43 11.50
N GLY A 142 15.93 -4.44 12.41
CA GLY A 142 16.53 -4.52 13.74
C GLY A 142 15.51 -4.86 14.82
#